data_AF-A0A8C8DGP3-F1
#
_entry.id   AF-A0A8C8DGP3-F1
#
_cell.length_a   1.000
_cell.length_b   1.000
_cell.length_c   1.000
_cell.angle_alpha   90.00
_cell.angle_beta   90.00
_cell.angle_gamma   90.00
#
_symmetry.space_group_name_H-M   'P 1'
#
loop_
_entity.id
_entity.type
_entity.pdbx_description
1 polymer ?
#
loop_
_entity_poly.entity_id
_entity_poly.type
_entity_poly.pdbx_seq_one_letter_code
_entity_poly.pdbx_strand_id
1 'polypeptide(L)' 'MPALLRTVARRAAPVLRSPFPVLRANMYSKPPKENIGVVETSVGLGVFTLTILGPSGWILAHLEDYKKKE' A
#
# COMPACT_ATOMS: atom_id res chain seq x y z
N MET A 1 23.55 34.00 17.41
CA MET A 1 22.25 33.35 17.75
C MET A 1 21.83 33.82 19.14
N PRO A 2 20.96 34.83 19.27
CA PRO A 2 20.68 35.48 20.55
C PRO A 2 20.08 34.51 21.58
N ALA A 3 20.56 34.57 22.83
CA ALA A 3 20.24 33.62 23.90
C ALA A 3 18.73 33.52 24.19
N LEU A 4 17.99 34.61 24.00
CA LEU A 4 16.53 34.66 24.18
C LEU A 4 15.79 33.69 23.25
N LEU A 5 16.19 33.62 21.98
CA LEU A 5 15.60 32.72 20.99
C LEU A 5 15.82 31.26 21.37
N ARG A 6 16.99 30.93 21.95
CA ARG A 6 17.28 29.59 22.48
C ARG A 6 16.38 29.23 23.66
N THR A 7 16.13 30.17 24.57
CA THR A 7 15.32 29.92 25.76
C THR A 7 13.84 29.74 25.41
N VAL A 8 13.31 30.59 24.52
CA VAL A 8 11.93 30.48 24.04
C VAL A 8 11.72 29.19 23.25
N ALA A 9 12.62 28.87 22.32
CA ALA A 9 12.53 27.63 21.55
C ALA A 9 12.60 26.38 22.45
N ARG A 10 13.44 26.38 23.49
CA ARG A 10 13.52 25.27 24.46
C ARG A 10 12.25 25.11 25.29
N ARG A 11 11.56 26.19 25.64
CA ARG A 11 10.31 26.14 26.41
C ARG A 11 9.08 25.79 25.57
N ALA A 12 9.09 26.11 24.26
CA ALA A 12 8.03 25.70 23.33
C ALA A 12 8.19 24.25 22.83
N ALA A 13 9.41 23.69 22.89
CA ALA A 13 9.72 22.35 22.41
C ALA A 13 8.88 21.19 22.99
N PRO A 14 8.53 21.14 24.29
CA PRO A 14 7.68 20.06 24.82
C PRO A 14 6.20 20.22 24.46
N VAL A 15 5.75 21.40 24.03
CA VAL A 15 4.38 21.65 23.55
C VAL A 15 4.22 21.23 22.09
N LEU A 16 5.28 21.39 21.29
CA LEU A 16 5.34 20.91 19.90
C LEU A 16 5.61 19.40 19.78
N ARG A 17 6.10 18.75 20.85
CA ARG A 17 6.22 17.29 20.89
C ARG A 17 4.88 16.73 21.31
N SER A 18 4.20 16.05 20.39
CA SER A 18 3.01 15.26 20.68
C SER A 18 3.20 14.48 22.00
N PRO A 19 2.31 14.63 23.00
CA PRO A 19 2.42 13.92 24.27
C PRO A 19 2.18 12.41 24.12
N PHE A 20 1.69 11.98 22.96
CA PHE A 20 1.46 10.58 22.69
C PHE A 20 2.77 9.93 22.25
N PRO A 21 3.26 8.89 22.96
CA PRO A 21 4.32 8.06 22.43
C PRO A 21 3.86 7.55 21.07
N VAL A 22 4.68 7.78 20.03
CA VAL A 22 4.43 7.19 18.72
C VAL A 22 4.41 5.68 18.97
N LEU A 23 3.22 5.07 18.91
CA LEU A 23 3.06 3.62 19.08
C LEU A 23 3.73 2.96 17.87
N ARG A 24 5.05 2.82 17.94
CA ARG A 24 5.79 1.94 17.06
C ARG A 24 5.49 0.54 17.55
N ALA A 25 4.39 -0.01 17.05
CA ALA A 25 4.16 -1.45 17.13
C ALA A 25 5.38 -2.11 16.50
N ASN A 26 6.20 -2.77 17.32
CA ASN A 26 7.35 -3.52 16.83
C ASN A 26 6.80 -4.81 16.22
N MET A 27 6.27 -4.70 15.01
CA MET A 27 5.71 -5.81 14.26
C MET A 27 6.88 -6.62 13.70
N TYR A 28 7.15 -7.75 14.32
CA TYR A 28 8.09 -8.73 13.83
C TYR A 28 7.35 -9.95 13.33
N SER A 29 7.62 -10.39 12.10
CA SER A 29 7.15 -11.65 11.57
C SER A 29 8.22 -12.72 11.72
N LYS A 30 7.78 -13.96 11.96
CA LYS A 30 8.68 -15.12 11.83
C LYS A 30 9.08 -15.28 10.36
N PRO A 31 10.22 -15.93 10.07
CA PRO A 31 10.59 -16.28 8.71
C PRO A 31 9.45 -17.04 8.00
N PRO A 32 9.31 -16.89 6.67
CA PRO A 32 8.30 -17.60 5.91
C PRO A 32 8.48 -19.11 6.07
N LYS A 33 7.35 -19.83 6.21
CA LYS A 33 7.36 -21.30 6.24
C LYS A 33 7.81 -21.89 4.90
N GLU A 34 7.45 -21.20 3.82
CA GLU A 34 7.79 -21.53 2.44
C GLU A 34 8.15 -20.24 1.73
N ASN A 35 9.31 -20.24 1.05
CA ASN A 35 9.78 -19.06 0.34
C ASN A 35 9.14 -19.04 -1.04
N ILE A 36 8.23 -18.08 -1.27
CA ILE A 36 7.64 -17.88 -2.58
C ILE A 36 8.68 -17.22 -3.48
N GLY A 37 9.09 -17.93 -4.53
CA GLY A 37 10.09 -17.47 -5.48
C GLY A 37 9.56 -16.42 -6.46
N VAL A 38 10.46 -15.86 -7.27
CA VAL A 38 10.10 -14.90 -8.33
C VAL A 38 9.13 -15.52 -9.34
N VAL A 39 9.34 -16.79 -9.68
CA VAL A 39 8.49 -17.53 -10.64
C VAL A 39 7.08 -17.73 -10.09
N GLU A 40 6.94 -18.20 -8.84
CA GLU A 40 5.64 -18.42 -8.22
C GLU A 40 4.88 -17.12 -8.04
N THR A 41 5.58 -16.05 -7.66
CA THR A 41 4.99 -14.71 -7.52
C THR A 41 4.49 -14.18 -8.86
N SER A 42 5.28 -14.30 -9.93
CA SER A 42 4.90 -13.80 -11.25
C SER A 42 3.75 -14.60 -11.85
N VAL A 43 3.73 -15.92 -11.68
CA VAL A 43 2.61 -16.78 -12.08
C VAL A 43 1.35 -16.43 -11.28
N GLY A 44 1.46 -16.32 -9.95
CA GLY A 44 0.32 -15.96 -9.11
C GLY A 44 -0.29 -14.61 -9.48
N LEU A 45 0.55 -13.60 -9.70
CA LEU A 45 0.10 -12.28 -10.11
C LEU A 45 -0.49 -12.29 -11.53
N GLY A 46 0.12 -13.01 -12.47
CA GLY A 46 -0.35 -13.14 -13.84
C GLY A 46 -1.71 -13.83 -13.90
N VAL A 47 -1.87 -14.95 -13.20
CA VAL A 47 -3.15 -15.69 -13.13
C VAL A 47 -4.22 -14.83 -12.47
N PHE A 48 -3.92 -14.18 -11.35
CA PHE A 48 -4.87 -13.27 -10.69
C PHE A 48 -5.36 -12.17 -11.64
N THR A 49 -4.43 -11.56 -12.36
CA THR A 49 -4.71 -10.50 -13.34
C THR A 49 -5.60 -11.02 -14.47
N LEU A 50 -5.21 -12.14 -15.10
CA LEU A 50 -5.97 -12.75 -16.19
C LEU A 50 -7.36 -13.22 -15.75
N THR A 51 -7.52 -13.66 -14.51
CA THR A 51 -8.82 -14.11 -13.97
C THR A 51 -9.83 -12.96 -13.90
N ILE A 52 -9.38 -11.74 -13.59
CA ILE A 52 -10.25 -10.56 -13.52
C ILE A 52 -10.42 -9.93 -14.92
N LEU A 53 -9.32 -9.71 -15.62
CA LEU A 53 -9.30 -9.01 -16.90
C LEU A 53 -9.76 -9.87 -18.08
N GLY A 54 -9.63 -11.19 -18.00
CA GLY A 54 -10.09 -12.11 -19.05
C GLY A 54 -11.59 -12.00 -19.31
N PRO A 55 -12.45 -12.26 -18.31
CA PRO A 55 -13.90 -12.12 -18.46
C PRO A 55 -14.31 -10.69 -18.78
N SER A 56 -13.69 -9.71 -18.11
CA SER A 56 -13.98 -8.29 -18.34
C SER A 56 -13.64 -7.87 -19.78
N GLY A 57 -12.48 -8.27 -20.28
CA GLY A 57 -12.04 -8.00 -21.64
C GLY A 57 -12.92 -8.68 -22.67
N TRP A 58 -13.38 -9.91 -22.40
CA TRP A 58 -14.29 -10.61 -23.29
C TRP A 58 -15.63 -9.86 -23.43
N ILE A 59 -16.23 -9.46 -22.31
CA ILE A 59 -17.49 -8.69 -22.29
C ILE A 59 -17.32 -7.37 -23.04
N LEU A 60 -16.23 -6.64 -22.78
CA LEU A 60 -15.97 -5.35 -23.42
C LEU A 60 -15.74 -5.49 -24.93
N ALA A 61 -15.09 -6.57 -25.37
CA ALA A 61 -14.87 -6.83 -26.78
C ALA A 61 -16.16 -7.11 -27.57
N HIS A 62 -17.19 -7.63 -26.91
CA HIS A 62 -18.46 -7.99 -27.57
C HIS A 62 -19.56 -6.93 -27.40
N LEU A 63 -19.23 -5.72 -26.94
CA LEU A 63 -20.22 -4.66 -26.74
C LEU A 63 -20.96 -4.27 -28.02
N GLU A 64 -20.28 -4.29 -29.18
CA GLU A 64 -20.92 -3.99 -30.45
C GLU A 64 -21.94 -5.07 -30.86
N ASP A 65 -21.62 -6.33 -30.57
CA ASP A 65 -22.51 -7.45 -30.85
C ASP A 65 -23.71 -7.44 -29.92
N TYR A 66 -23.53 -7.08 -28.64
CA TYR A 66 -24.64 -6.90 -27.69
C TYR A 66 -25.55 -5.72 -28.04
N LYS A 67 -25.02 -4.71 -28.75
CA LYS A 67 -25.78 -3.52 -29.17
C LYS A 67 -26.63 -3.80 -30.40
N LYS A 68 -26.23 -4.74 -31.26
CA LYS A 68 -27.03 -5.20 -32.40
C LYS A 68 -28.16 -6.08 -31.84
N LYS A 69 -29.35 -5.49 -31.75
CA LYS A 69 -30.58 -6.26 -31.63
C LYS A 69 -30.93 -6.70 -33.05
N GLU A 70 -30.78 -7.99 -33.34
CA GLU A 70 -31.71 -8.59 -34.30
C GLU A 70 -33.15 -8.36 -33.83
#